data_AF-A0AAE3XSG7-F1
#
_entry.id   AF-A0AAE3XSG7-F1
#
_cell.length_a   1.000
_cell.length_b   1.000
_cell.length_c   1.000
_cell.angle_alpha   90.00
_cell.angle_beta   90.00
_cell.angle_gamma   90.00
#
_symmetry.space_group_name_H-M   'P 1'
#
loop_
_entity.id
_entity.type
_entity.pdbx_description
1 polymer ?
#
loop_
_entity_poly.entity_id
_entity_poly.type
_entity_poly.pdbx_seq_one_letter_code
_entity_poly.pdbx_strand_id
1 'polypeptide(L)'
;MKNLKFFYSLVLAVLNIITSIYLFYRFVVSKFAAWPGTVAGFEDMAKTINIDPVFFRWMSGIVILIASIGILLNGIRYFSGIVRGKVALILNYWTIMSMISALVAEFFLRTEPKLGLVYFAIFIILLAIINLVSIKRLLRIENN
;
A
#
# COMPACT_ATOMS: atom_id res chain seq x y z
N MET A 1 -24.27 20.69 -4.04
CA MET A 1 -23.94 19.25 -3.80
C MET A 1 -23.00 18.64 -4.84
N LYS A 2 -23.13 18.91 -6.17
CA LYS A 2 -22.22 18.34 -7.20
C LYS A 2 -20.74 18.73 -7.00
N ASN A 3 -20.46 20.00 -6.70
CA ASN A 3 -19.09 20.49 -6.50
C ASN A 3 -18.39 19.83 -5.31
N LEU A 4 -19.13 19.51 -4.24
CA LEU A 4 -18.57 18.83 -3.06
C LEU A 4 -18.18 17.38 -3.36
N LYS A 5 -19.01 16.65 -4.13
CA LYS A 5 -18.69 15.27 -4.55
C LYS A 5 -17.47 15.24 -5.48
N PHE A 6 -17.38 16.19 -6.41
CA PHE A 6 -16.23 16.33 -7.30
C PHE A 6 -14.95 16.61 -6.51
N PHE A 7 -14.99 17.58 -5.59
CA PHE A 7 -13.85 17.92 -4.74
C PHE A 7 -13.38 16.72 -3.90
N TYR A 8 -14.31 15.99 -3.26
CA TYR A 8 -13.99 14.80 -2.49
C TYR A 8 -13.30 13.72 -3.35
N SER A 9 -13.83 13.43 -4.54
CA SER A 9 -13.21 12.48 -5.46
C SER A 9 -11.82 12.94 -5.90
N LEU A 10 -11.65 14.23 -6.22
CA LEU A 10 -10.36 14.78 -6.61
C LEU A 10 -9.31 14.65 -5.49
N VAL A 11 -9.69 14.97 -4.25
CA VAL A 11 -8.81 14.81 -3.08
C VAL A 11 -8.36 13.35 -2.93
N LEU A 12 -9.29 12.40 -3.02
CA LEU A 12 -8.95 10.99 -2.92
C LEU A 12 -8.11 10.50 -4.12
N ALA A 13 -8.36 11.02 -5.32
CA ALA A 13 -7.54 10.71 -6.48
C ALA A 13 -6.08 11.12 -6.25
N VAL A 14 -5.86 12.38 -5.86
CA VAL A 14 -4.54 12.95 -5.60
C VAL A 14 -3.84 12.20 -4.46
N LEU A 15 -4.53 11.95 -3.34
CA LEU A 15 -3.97 11.22 -2.21
C LEU A 15 -3.51 9.82 -2.60
N ASN A 16 -4.32 9.06 -3.35
CA ASN A 16 -3.94 7.73 -3.81
C ASN A 16 -2.76 7.79 -4.79
N ILE A 17 -2.76 8.69 -5.76
CA ILE A 17 -1.67 8.81 -6.75
C ILE A 17 -0.34 9.15 -6.06
N ILE A 18 -0.32 10.18 -5.20
CA ILE A 18 0.89 10.57 -4.48
C ILE A 18 1.38 9.44 -3.57
N THR A 19 0.47 8.80 -2.83
CA THR A 19 0.80 7.67 -1.95
C THR A 19 1.40 6.51 -2.74
N SER A 20 0.83 6.18 -3.91
CA SER A 20 1.37 5.15 -4.78
C SER A 20 2.77 5.51 -5.28
N ILE A 21 2.98 6.74 -5.75
CA ILE A 21 4.29 7.16 -6.26
C ILE A 21 5.35 7.05 -5.15
N TYR A 22 5.03 7.52 -3.95
CA TYR A 22 5.91 7.41 -2.80
C TYR A 22 6.16 5.95 -2.41
N LEU A 23 5.11 5.12 -2.34
CA LEU A 23 5.23 3.70 -2.00
C LEU A 23 6.13 2.97 -3.01
N PHE A 24 5.92 3.22 -4.30
CA PHE A 24 6.74 2.66 -5.37
C PHE A 24 8.21 3.09 -5.23
N TYR A 25 8.49 4.38 -5.19
CA TYR A 25 9.86 4.88 -5.14
C TYR A 25 10.58 4.46 -3.85
N ARG A 26 9.98 4.73 -2.69
CA ARG A 26 10.65 4.54 -1.41
C ARG A 26 10.79 3.08 -1.01
N PHE A 27 9.83 2.23 -1.38
CA PHE A 27 9.77 0.84 -0.87
C PHE A 27 9.95 -0.22 -1.94
N VAL A 28 9.61 0.02 -3.20
CA VAL A 28 9.79 -0.96 -4.28
C VAL A 28 11.15 -0.77 -4.93
N VAL A 29 11.45 0.43 -5.42
CA VAL A 29 12.73 0.72 -6.08
C VAL A 29 13.88 0.49 -5.11
N SER A 30 13.80 0.99 -3.87
CA SER A 30 14.86 0.78 -2.89
C SER A 30 15.12 -0.71 -2.55
N LYS A 31 14.09 -1.56 -2.66
CA LYS A 31 14.21 -3.00 -2.48
C LYS A 31 14.85 -3.65 -3.68
N PHE A 32 14.46 -3.36 -4.92
CA PHE A 32 15.10 -3.99 -6.08
C PHE A 32 16.51 -3.45 -6.34
N ALA A 33 16.73 -2.15 -6.16
CA ALA A 33 18.02 -1.47 -6.33
C ALA A 33 19.00 -1.66 -5.16
N ALA A 34 18.65 -2.50 -4.17
CA ALA A 34 19.52 -2.86 -3.05
C ALA A 34 20.14 -1.66 -2.31
N TRP A 35 19.33 -0.63 -2.01
CA TRP A 35 19.84 0.54 -1.29
C TRP A 35 20.41 0.15 0.09
N PRO A 36 21.53 0.74 0.54
CA PRO A 36 22.23 0.29 1.75
C PRO A 36 21.33 0.20 2.99
N GLY A 37 20.49 1.22 3.21
CA GLY A 37 19.57 1.23 4.35
C GLY A 37 18.42 0.22 4.25
N THR A 38 18.08 -0.22 3.03
CA THR A 38 17.10 -1.28 2.80
C THR A 38 17.76 -2.64 3.03
N VAL A 39 18.95 -2.87 2.46
CA VAL A 39 19.71 -4.12 2.64
C VAL A 39 19.98 -4.40 4.12
N ALA A 40 20.53 -3.44 4.85
CA ALA A 40 20.80 -3.58 6.29
C ALA A 40 19.54 -3.89 7.11
N GLY A 41 18.38 -3.32 6.71
CA GLY A 41 17.11 -3.62 7.36
C GLY A 41 16.63 -5.05 7.14
N PHE A 42 16.82 -5.58 5.92
CA PHE A 42 16.44 -6.94 5.59
C PHE A 42 17.41 -7.96 6.18
N GLU A 43 18.71 -7.65 6.25
CA GLU A 43 19.71 -8.48 6.94
C GLU A 43 19.43 -8.59 8.45
N ASP A 44 19.05 -7.49 9.08
CA ASP A 44 18.65 -7.49 10.50
C ASP A 44 17.43 -8.39 10.73
N MET A 45 16.37 -8.19 9.93
CA MET A 45 15.15 -9.00 10.04
C MET A 45 15.39 -10.49 9.72
N ALA A 46 16.22 -10.77 8.73
CA ALA A 46 16.54 -12.12 8.27
C ALA A 46 17.25 -12.95 9.35
N LYS A 47 18.07 -12.34 10.21
CA LYS A 47 18.73 -13.03 11.32
C LYS A 47 17.73 -13.67 12.29
N THR A 48 16.62 -12.99 12.56
CA THR A 48 15.59 -13.45 13.50
C THR A 48 14.84 -14.69 12.99
N ILE A 49 14.68 -14.81 11.67
CA ILE A 49 13.89 -15.88 11.03
C ILE A 49 14.74 -16.91 10.28
N ASN A 50 16.05 -16.70 10.22
CA ASN A 50 17.02 -17.53 9.51
C ASN A 50 16.63 -17.79 8.02
N ILE A 51 16.20 -16.74 7.32
CA ILE A 51 15.86 -16.77 5.89
C ILE A 51 16.93 -16.00 5.10
N ASP A 52 17.14 -16.36 3.83
CA ASP A 52 18.00 -15.59 2.94
C ASP A 52 17.51 -14.12 2.80
N PRO A 53 18.33 -13.11 3.16
CA PRO A 53 17.92 -11.71 3.15
C PRO A 53 17.65 -11.18 1.73
N VAL A 54 18.28 -11.76 0.71
CA VAL A 54 18.06 -11.36 -0.69
C VAL A 54 16.66 -11.78 -1.14
N PHE A 55 16.30 -13.04 -0.93
CA PHE A 55 14.97 -13.56 -1.20
C PHE A 55 13.89 -12.79 -0.43
N PHE A 56 14.09 -12.57 0.87
CA PHE A 56 13.11 -11.85 1.70
C PHE A 56 12.88 -10.41 1.23
N ARG A 57 13.96 -9.70 0.84
CA ARG A 57 13.89 -8.35 0.25
C ARG A 57 13.16 -8.36 -1.09
N TRP A 58 13.44 -9.31 -1.97
CA TRP A 58 12.79 -9.38 -3.29
C TRP A 58 11.31 -9.69 -3.18
N MET A 59 10.93 -10.68 -2.37
CA MET A 59 9.54 -11.08 -2.18
C MET A 59 8.71 -9.95 -1.57
N SER A 60 9.22 -9.27 -0.54
CA SER A 60 8.54 -8.10 0.02
C SER A 60 8.46 -6.94 -0.98
N GLY A 61 9.41 -6.80 -1.90
CA GLY A 61 9.37 -5.86 -3.02
C GLY A 61 8.21 -6.13 -3.97
N ILE A 62 7.99 -7.39 -4.35
CA ILE A 62 6.86 -7.81 -5.21
C ILE A 62 5.53 -7.55 -4.50
N VAL A 63 5.41 -7.92 -3.23
CA VAL A 63 4.20 -7.71 -2.43
C VAL A 63 3.81 -6.23 -2.38
N ILE A 64 4.79 -5.36 -2.12
CA ILE A 64 4.57 -3.90 -2.04
C ILE A 64 4.32 -3.30 -3.43
N LEU A 65 4.91 -3.84 -4.49
CA LEU A 65 4.63 -3.41 -5.87
C LEU A 65 3.15 -3.61 -6.22
N ILE A 66 2.59 -4.78 -5.91
CA ILE A 66 1.17 -5.07 -6.14
C ILE A 66 0.29 -4.11 -5.31
N ALA A 67 0.65 -3.85 -4.06
CA ALA A 67 -0.06 -2.87 -3.21
C ALA A 67 0.00 -1.46 -3.82
N SER A 68 1.17 -1.03 -4.30
CA SER A 68 1.33 0.27 -4.97
C SER A 68 0.47 0.39 -6.21
N ILE A 69 0.45 -0.62 -7.08
CA ILE A 69 -0.43 -0.64 -8.26
C ILE A 69 -1.90 -0.57 -7.83
N GLY A 70 -2.27 -1.28 -6.75
CA GLY A 70 -3.61 -1.23 -6.17
C GLY A 70 -4.03 0.17 -5.74
N ILE A 71 -3.16 0.89 -5.04
CA ILE A 71 -3.41 2.28 -4.64
C ILE A 71 -3.50 3.19 -5.88
N LEU A 72 -2.61 3.04 -6.87
CA LEU A 72 -2.65 3.83 -8.11
C LEU A 72 -3.99 3.67 -8.84
N LEU A 73 -4.46 2.43 -8.97
CA LEU A 73 -5.74 2.14 -9.62
C LEU A 73 -6.93 2.75 -8.87
N ASN A 74 -6.87 2.89 -7.54
CA ASN A 74 -7.86 3.67 -6.79
C ASN A 74 -7.78 5.16 -7.15
N GLY A 75 -6.59 5.71 -7.30
CA GLY A 75 -6.40 7.09 -7.75
C GLY A 75 -7.03 7.35 -9.12
N ILE A 76 -6.73 6.49 -10.09
CA ILE A 76 -7.32 6.53 -11.43
C ILE A 76 -8.85 6.37 -11.34
N ARG A 77 -9.35 5.46 -10.50
CA ARG A 77 -10.79 5.28 -10.29
C ARG A 77 -11.49 6.56 -9.86
N TYR A 78 -10.96 7.28 -8.88
CA TYR A 78 -11.58 8.53 -8.42
C TYR A 78 -11.48 9.66 -9.43
N PHE A 79 -10.45 9.65 -10.28
CA PHE A 79 -10.24 10.67 -11.30
C PHE A 79 -11.12 10.44 -12.56
N SER A 80 -11.14 9.22 -13.09
CA SER A 80 -11.78 8.90 -14.38
C SER A 80 -13.05 8.06 -14.28
N GLY A 81 -13.30 7.41 -13.14
CA GLY A 81 -14.44 6.50 -12.98
C GLY A 81 -14.33 5.17 -13.73
N ILE A 82 -13.20 4.90 -14.40
CA ILE A 82 -13.05 3.77 -15.34
C ILE A 82 -12.88 2.42 -14.61
N VAL A 83 -12.24 2.41 -13.43
CA VAL A 83 -11.88 1.16 -12.73
C VAL A 83 -13.07 0.64 -11.89
N ARG A 84 -13.64 -0.51 -12.29
CA ARG A 84 -14.83 -1.11 -11.63
C ARG A 84 -14.50 -1.96 -10.40
N GLY A 85 -15.50 -2.11 -9.52
CA GLY A 85 -15.32 -2.31 -8.08
C GLY A 85 -14.68 -3.62 -7.60
N LYS A 86 -14.86 -4.77 -8.27
CA LYS A 86 -14.35 -6.06 -7.73
C LYS A 86 -12.82 -6.14 -7.67
N VAL A 87 -12.13 -5.73 -8.74
CA VAL A 87 -10.67 -5.70 -8.78
C VAL A 87 -10.11 -4.71 -7.77
N ALA A 88 -10.69 -3.50 -7.73
CA ALA A 88 -10.29 -2.48 -6.76
C ALA A 88 -10.49 -2.96 -5.30
N LEU A 89 -11.53 -3.75 -5.04
CA LEU A 89 -11.81 -4.32 -3.71
C LEU A 89 -10.74 -5.35 -3.30
N ILE A 90 -10.37 -6.26 -4.19
CA ILE A 90 -9.29 -7.25 -3.94
C ILE A 90 -7.96 -6.53 -3.69
N LEU A 91 -7.61 -5.53 -4.50
CA LEU A 91 -6.35 -4.81 -4.37
C LEU A 91 -6.25 -3.98 -3.08
N ASN A 92 -7.36 -3.45 -2.58
CA ASN A 92 -7.34 -2.79 -1.27
C ASN A 92 -7.17 -3.79 -0.12
N TYR A 93 -7.78 -4.98 -0.18
CA TYR A 93 -7.51 -6.03 0.82
C TYR A 93 -6.05 -6.48 0.77
N TRP A 94 -5.50 -6.68 -0.44
CA TRP A 94 -4.08 -6.98 -0.62
C TRP A 94 -3.20 -5.90 0.02
N THR A 95 -3.52 -4.63 -0.19
CA THR A 95 -2.79 -3.48 0.39
C THR A 95 -2.82 -3.53 1.91
N ILE A 96 -3.99 -3.74 2.53
CA ILE A 96 -4.13 -3.81 3.98
C ILE A 96 -3.33 -4.99 4.55
N MET A 97 -3.47 -6.19 3.96
CA MET A 97 -2.73 -7.37 4.40
C MET A 97 -1.21 -7.16 4.28
N SER A 98 -0.77 -6.55 3.17
CA SER A 98 0.65 -6.24 2.95
C SER A 98 1.20 -5.27 4.01
N MET A 99 0.44 -4.24 4.38
CA MET A 99 0.86 -3.29 5.41
C MET A 99 0.83 -3.90 6.81
N ILE A 100 -0.16 -4.75 7.12
CA ILE A 100 -0.19 -5.50 8.39
C ILE A 100 1.03 -6.42 8.47
N SER A 101 1.34 -7.17 7.41
CA SER A 101 2.56 -8.00 7.38
C SER A 101 3.83 -7.19 7.54
N ALA A 102 3.89 -5.98 6.96
CA ALA A 102 5.02 -5.07 7.15
C ALA A 102 5.13 -4.57 8.60
N LEU A 103 4.02 -4.25 9.26
CA LEU A 103 3.99 -3.88 10.67
C LEU A 103 4.45 -5.03 11.57
N VAL A 104 3.95 -6.25 11.31
CA VAL A 104 4.40 -7.45 12.00
C VAL A 104 5.89 -7.66 11.81
N ALA A 105 6.39 -7.56 10.57
CA ALA A 105 7.82 -7.68 10.31
C ALA A 105 8.64 -6.63 11.06
N GLU A 106 8.17 -5.38 11.10
CA GLU A 106 8.88 -4.28 11.75
C GLU A 106 8.96 -4.43 13.27
N PHE A 107 7.89 -4.92 13.93
CA PHE A 107 7.86 -5.07 15.39
C PHE A 107 8.46 -6.38 15.90
N PHE A 108 8.35 -7.47 15.12
CA PHE A 108 8.75 -8.80 15.58
C PHE A 108 10.09 -9.27 15.02
N LEU A 109 10.50 -8.79 13.85
CA LEU A 109 11.72 -9.29 13.19
C LEU A 109 12.90 -8.33 13.34
N ARG A 110 12.62 -7.03 13.50
CA ARG A 110 13.64 -6.00 13.62
C ARG A 110 14.08 -5.83 15.07
N THR A 111 15.37 -5.58 15.28
CA THR A 111 15.92 -5.27 16.61
C THR A 111 15.37 -3.96 17.16
N GLU A 112 15.28 -2.94 16.30
CA GLU A 112 14.73 -1.62 16.64
C GLU A 112 13.69 -1.17 15.61
N PRO A 113 12.39 -1.11 15.98
CA PRO A 113 11.34 -0.67 15.08
C PRO A 113 11.50 0.80 14.65
N LYS A 114 11.44 1.05 13.33
CA LYS A 114 11.45 2.41 12.77
C LYS A 114 10.04 2.99 12.75
N LEU A 115 9.74 3.83 13.72
CA LEU A 115 8.41 4.44 13.88
C LEU A 115 7.90 5.19 12.64
N GLY A 116 8.79 5.81 11.86
CA GLY A 116 8.41 6.46 10.60
C GLY A 116 7.76 5.51 9.59
N LEU A 117 8.23 4.25 9.53
CA LEU A 117 7.65 3.22 8.66
C LEU A 117 6.32 2.72 9.21
N VAL A 118 6.20 2.62 10.53
CA VAL A 118 4.97 2.24 11.24
C VAL A 118 3.84 3.22 10.95
N TYR A 119 4.08 4.51 11.15
CA TYR A 119 3.08 5.55 10.88
C TYR A 119 2.66 5.56 9.40
N PHE A 120 3.62 5.37 8.50
CA PHE A 120 3.32 5.32 7.07
C PHE A 120 2.48 4.10 6.68
N ALA A 121 2.75 2.93 7.25
CA ALA A 121 1.94 1.73 7.04
C ALA A 121 0.51 1.91 7.58
N ILE A 122 0.35 2.50 8.78
CA ILE A 122 -0.98 2.82 9.35
C ILE A 122 -1.74 3.78 8.45
N PHE A 123 -1.08 4.84 7.96
CA PHE A 123 -1.69 5.78 7.02
C PHE A 123 -2.21 5.07 5.76
N ILE A 124 -1.42 4.18 5.16
CA ILE A 124 -1.85 3.41 3.99
C ILE A 124 -3.04 2.50 4.31
N ILE A 125 -3.05 1.86 5.47
CA ILE A 125 -4.18 1.02 5.91
C ILE A 125 -5.46 1.86 5.98
N LEU A 126 -5.41 3.03 6.60
CA LEU A 126 -6.56 3.93 6.70
C LEU A 126 -7.05 4.39 5.32
N LEU A 127 -6.13 4.76 4.42
CA LEU A 127 -6.46 5.14 3.05
C LEU A 127 -7.14 3.97 2.30
N ALA A 128 -6.62 2.75 2.44
CA ALA A 128 -7.19 1.56 1.82
C ALA A 128 -8.58 1.21 2.40
N ILE A 129 -8.81 1.43 3.70
CA ILE A 129 -10.14 1.29 4.31
C ILE A 129 -11.12 2.31 3.75
N ILE A 130 -10.73 3.58 3.61
CA ILE A 130 -11.57 4.63 3.00
C ILE A 130 -11.95 4.24 1.57
N ASN A 131 -10.98 3.74 0.80
CA ASN A 131 -11.21 3.23 -0.55
C ASN A 131 -12.18 2.05 -0.58
N LEU A 132 -12.04 1.07 0.32
CA LEU A 132 -12.95 -0.07 0.42
C LEU A 132 -14.39 0.37 0.73
N VAL A 133 -14.57 1.29 1.66
CA VAL A 133 -15.89 1.82 2.02
C VAL A 133 -16.51 2.54 0.82
N SER A 134 -15.73 3.33 0.08
CA SER A 134 -16.19 3.97 -1.16
C SER A 134 -16.63 2.95 -2.22
N ILE A 135 -15.84 1.89 -2.44
CA ILE A 135 -16.15 0.86 -3.44
C ILE A 135 -17.39 0.06 -3.05
N LYS A 136 -17.51 -0.38 -1.79
CA LYS A 136 -18.67 -1.14 -1.31
C LYS A 136 -19.97 -0.34 -1.45
N ARG A 137 -19.92 0.98 -1.24
CA ARG A 137 -21.08 1.86 -1.48
C ARG A 137 -21.49 1.89 -2.96
N LEU A 138 -20.52 1.97 -3.88
CA LEU A 138 -20.78 1.96 -5.32
C LEU A 138 -21.39 0.63 -5.79
N LEU A 139 -20.79 -0.49 -5.39
CA LEU A 139 -21.29 -1.83 -5.75
C LEU A 139 -22.70 -2.11 -5.23
N ARG A 140 -23.08 -1.53 -4.08
CA ARG A 140 -24.45 -1.65 -3.55
C ARG A 140 -25.47 -0.91 -4.43
N ILE A 141 -25.08 0.22 -5.02
CA ILE A 141 -25.94 1.00 -5.91
C ILE A 141 -26.10 0.30 -7.27
N GLU A 142 -25.05 -0.35 -7.78
CA GLU A 142 -25.12 -1.10 -9.06
C GLU A 142 -25.99 -2.36 -9.00
N ASN A 143 -26.19 -2.95 -7.81
CA ASN A 143 -26.94 -4.21 -7.62
C ASN A 143 -28.41 -4.01 -7.19
N ASN A 144 -28.85 -2.76 -6.98
CA ASN A 144 -30.23 -2.41 -6.62
C ASN A 144 -30.90 -1.67 -7.78
#